data_AF-A0A8B7EAK2-F1
#
_entry.id   AF-A0A8B7EAK2-F1
#
_cell.length_a   1.000
_cell.length_b   1.000
_cell.length_c   1.000
_cell.angle_alpha   90.00
_cell.angle_beta   90.00
_cell.angle_gamma   90.00
#
_symmetry.space_group_name_H-M   'P 1'
#
loop_
_entity.id
_entity.type
_entity.pdbx_description
1 polymer ?
#
loop_
_entity_poly.entity_id
_entity_poly.type
_entity_poly.pdbx_seq_one_letter_code
_entity_poly.pdbx_strand_id
1 'polypeptide(L)'
;MTSYDKFLVYGNHYKKIRDRLVICILEDNLLGITQLEEDDENKTNIFLQLSLFKGLSNLTSLAILKDKIKIQTCLSAIRSFSTLESYSSILYHFWVVINSGNPSTRLFLLLATHPQHVYKWFLPAMPHDNFSDVFGLNCSSFQFYACPRGHPYVITDCGRPNQTYVCPVSSCRLPIGGEGYKLLPTNQIVSN
;
A
#
# COMPACT_ATOMS: atom_id res chain seq x y z
N MET A 1 21.32 -20.19 1.84
CA MET A 1 19.91 -20.52 2.13
C MET A 1 19.27 -21.01 0.85
N THR A 2 18.69 -22.21 0.87
CA THR A 2 18.02 -22.83 -0.27
C THR A 2 16.89 -21.92 -0.76
N SER A 3 17.06 -21.39 -1.97
CA SER A 3 16.14 -20.43 -2.57
C SER A 3 14.90 -21.17 -3.08
N TYR A 4 13.98 -21.55 -2.19
CA TYR A 4 12.72 -22.18 -2.54
C TYR A 4 11.90 -21.26 -3.47
N ASP A 5 11.22 -21.86 -4.45
CA ASP A 5 10.32 -21.13 -5.34
C ASP A 5 9.03 -20.75 -4.59
N LYS A 6 8.98 -19.50 -4.13
CA LYS A 6 7.86 -18.94 -3.38
C LYS A 6 6.56 -18.87 -4.21
N PHE A 7 6.64 -18.94 -5.54
CA PHE A 7 5.49 -18.85 -6.41
C PHE A 7 4.75 -20.18 -6.57
N LEU A 8 5.26 -21.28 -5.99
CA LEU A 8 4.54 -22.55 -5.87
C LEU A 8 3.24 -22.44 -5.06
N VAL A 9 2.99 -21.31 -4.38
CA VAL A 9 1.67 -20.98 -3.78
C VAL A 9 0.53 -21.03 -4.81
N TYR A 10 0.82 -20.80 -6.09
CA TYR A 10 -0.15 -20.91 -7.19
C TYR A 10 -0.44 -22.35 -7.62
N GLY A 11 0.22 -23.33 -7.01
CA GLY A 11 -0.05 -24.76 -7.20
C GLY A 11 0.44 -25.31 -8.54
N ASN A 12 -0.20 -26.40 -8.95
CA ASN A 12 0.24 -27.25 -10.08
C ASN A 12 0.21 -26.52 -11.43
N HIS A 13 -0.70 -25.57 -11.60
CA HIS A 13 -0.84 -24.84 -12.86
C HIS A 13 0.39 -23.95 -13.13
N TYR A 14 0.79 -23.14 -12.16
CA TYR A 14 2.04 -22.37 -12.24
C TYR A 14 3.24 -23.30 -12.45
N LYS A 15 3.31 -24.41 -11.69
CA LYS A 15 4.40 -25.39 -11.81
C LYS A 15 4.51 -25.93 -13.25
N LYS A 16 3.39 -26.31 -13.86
CA LYS A 16 3.33 -26.81 -15.25
C LYS A 16 3.84 -25.76 -16.25
N ILE A 17 3.39 -24.51 -16.12
CA ILE A 17 3.83 -23.41 -17.00
C ILE A 17 5.32 -23.15 -16.85
N ARG A 18 5.80 -23.05 -15.60
CA ARG A 18 7.22 -22.83 -15.29
C ARG A 18 8.09 -23.95 -15.85
N ASP A 19 7.71 -25.20 -15.63
CA ASP A 19 8.50 -26.36 -16.09
C ASP A 19 8.52 -26.43 -17.62
N ARG A 20 7.40 -26.13 -18.29
CA ARG A 20 7.33 -26.03 -19.75
C ARG A 20 8.18 -24.90 -20.31
N LEU A 21 8.16 -23.72 -19.68
CA LEU A 21 9.00 -22.60 -20.05
C LEU A 21 10.49 -23.00 -19.98
N VAL A 22 10.90 -23.63 -18.88
CA VAL A 22 12.28 -24.13 -18.69
C VAL A 22 12.66 -25.12 -19.78
N ILE A 23 11.80 -26.08 -20.11
CA ILE A 23 12.05 -27.05 -21.19
C ILE A 23 12.18 -26.34 -22.55
N CYS A 24 11.27 -25.43 -22.89
CA CYS A 24 11.32 -24.69 -24.15
C CYS A 24 12.61 -23.87 -24.32
N ILE A 25 13.14 -23.33 -23.22
CA ILE A 25 14.43 -22.61 -23.21
C ILE A 25 15.59 -23.57 -23.46
N LEU A 26 15.60 -24.73 -22.80
CA LEU A 26 16.67 -25.72 -22.93
C LEU A 26 16.72 -26.35 -24.32
N GLU A 27 15.56 -26.54 -24.94
CA GLU A 27 15.41 -27.14 -26.27
C GLU A 27 15.50 -26.11 -27.42
N ASP A 28 15.67 -24.81 -27.11
CA ASP A 28 15.58 -23.68 -28.06
C ASP A 28 14.30 -23.72 -28.94
N ASN A 29 13.24 -24.33 -28.41
CA ASN A 29 11.98 -24.58 -29.10
C ASN A 29 10.85 -23.78 -28.45
N LEU A 30 10.78 -22.50 -28.82
CA LEU A 30 9.85 -21.53 -28.23
C LEU A 30 8.43 -21.59 -28.80
N LEU A 31 8.18 -22.41 -29.83
CA LEU A 31 6.83 -22.68 -30.36
C LEU A 31 5.96 -23.49 -29.38
N GLY A 32 6.57 -24.16 -28.40
CA GLY A 32 5.85 -24.89 -27.34
C GLY A 32 5.10 -24.00 -26.34
N ILE A 33 5.45 -22.70 -26.26
CA ILE A 33 4.80 -21.73 -25.35
C ILE A 33 3.50 -21.20 -25.96
N THR A 34 3.43 -21.09 -27.29
CA THR A 34 2.20 -20.72 -28.01
C THR A 34 1.06 -21.72 -27.81
N GLN A 35 1.37 -22.98 -27.51
CA GLN A 35 0.40 -24.06 -27.27
C GLN A 35 -0.13 -24.12 -25.82
N LEU A 36 0.30 -23.22 -24.92
CA LEU A 36 -0.13 -23.18 -23.51
C LEU A 36 -1.50 -22.50 -23.32
N GLU A 37 -2.34 -22.43 -24.35
CA GLU A 37 -3.68 -21.86 -24.27
C GLU A 37 -4.58 -22.76 -23.40
N GLU A 38 -4.55 -22.55 -22.09
CA GLU A 38 -5.59 -22.98 -21.15
C GLU A 38 -6.66 -21.86 -21.03
N ASP A 39 -7.86 -22.22 -20.52
CA ASP A 39 -9.13 -21.46 -20.49
C ASP A 39 -9.09 -19.98 -20.03
N ASP A 40 -7.96 -19.48 -19.51
CA ASP A 40 -7.80 -18.10 -19.01
C ASP A 40 -6.42 -17.52 -19.41
N GLU A 41 -6.38 -16.89 -20.60
CA GLU A 41 -5.19 -16.27 -21.20
C GLU A 41 -4.49 -15.29 -20.23
N ASN A 42 -5.25 -14.58 -19.40
CA ASN A 42 -4.71 -13.62 -18.44
C ASN A 42 -3.91 -14.31 -17.33
N LYS A 43 -4.39 -15.44 -16.80
CA LYS A 43 -3.66 -16.22 -15.80
C LYS A 43 -2.38 -16.83 -16.37
N THR A 44 -2.43 -17.33 -17.60
CA THR A 44 -1.25 -17.88 -18.28
C THR A 44 -0.16 -16.82 -18.44
N ASN A 45 -0.52 -15.61 -18.85
CA ASN A 45 0.43 -14.49 -18.96
C ASN A 45 1.06 -14.10 -17.62
N ILE A 46 0.28 -14.05 -16.54
CA ILE A 46 0.79 -13.78 -15.18
C ILE A 46 1.81 -14.84 -14.76
N PHE A 47 1.51 -16.12 -14.95
CA PHE A 47 2.40 -17.21 -14.55
C PHE A 47 3.67 -17.28 -15.40
N LEU A 48 3.58 -16.98 -16.70
CA LEU A 48 4.75 -16.83 -17.54
C LEU A 48 5.65 -15.69 -17.02
N GLN A 49 5.08 -14.52 -16.69
CA GLN A 49 5.84 -13.40 -16.13
C GLN A 49 6.49 -13.74 -14.78
N LEU A 50 5.80 -14.44 -13.87
CA LEU A 50 6.36 -14.88 -12.59
C LEU A 50 7.52 -15.86 -12.77
N SER A 51 7.40 -16.77 -13.74
CA SER A 51 8.43 -17.77 -14.04
C SER A 51 9.74 -17.15 -14.51
N LEU A 52 9.69 -15.96 -15.14
CA LEU A 52 10.88 -15.20 -15.58
C LEU A 52 11.82 -14.85 -14.41
N PHE A 53 11.26 -14.55 -13.23
CA PHE A 53 12.04 -14.14 -12.05
C PHE A 53 13.06 -15.20 -11.61
N LYS A 54 12.71 -16.49 -11.76
CA LYS A 54 13.51 -17.60 -11.26
C LYS A 54 14.38 -18.25 -12.34
N GLY A 55 13.89 -18.32 -13.57
CA GLY A 55 14.53 -19.10 -14.63
C GLY A 55 15.35 -18.30 -15.65
N LEU A 56 15.18 -16.98 -15.74
CA LEU A 56 15.50 -16.25 -16.98
C LEU A 56 16.29 -14.95 -16.82
N SER A 57 16.76 -14.60 -15.62
CA SER A 57 17.62 -13.41 -15.45
C SER A 57 18.94 -13.48 -16.21
N ASN A 58 19.38 -14.69 -16.59
CA ASN A 58 20.72 -14.96 -17.14
C ASN A 58 20.74 -15.34 -18.63
N LEU A 59 19.59 -15.41 -19.32
CA LEU A 59 19.52 -15.95 -20.68
C LEU A 59 19.33 -14.84 -21.73
N THR A 60 20.31 -14.75 -22.63
CA THR A 60 20.42 -13.81 -23.74
C THR A 60 19.44 -14.10 -24.89
N SER A 61 18.82 -15.28 -24.93
CA SER A 61 17.95 -15.77 -26.02
C SER A 61 16.45 -15.52 -25.79
N LEU A 62 16.06 -14.26 -25.49
CA LEU A 62 14.66 -13.88 -25.25
C LEU A 62 14.01 -13.10 -26.41
N ALA A 63 14.58 -13.14 -27.61
CA ALA A 63 14.12 -12.34 -28.75
C ALA A 63 12.70 -12.68 -29.22
N ILE A 64 12.27 -13.94 -29.09
CA ILE A 64 11.01 -14.46 -29.68
C ILE A 64 9.80 -14.28 -28.75
N LEU A 65 9.99 -14.17 -27.43
CA LEU A 65 8.91 -13.98 -26.45
C LEU A 65 8.38 -12.52 -26.39
N LYS A 66 8.96 -11.60 -27.18
CA LYS A 66 8.58 -10.18 -27.23
C LYS A 66 7.12 -9.97 -27.61
N ASP A 67 6.57 -10.89 -28.41
CA ASP A 67 5.22 -10.74 -28.97
C ASP A 67 4.12 -11.14 -27.99
N LYS A 68 4.39 -12.07 -27.05
CA LYS A 68 3.43 -12.47 -26.00
C LYS A 68 3.61 -11.73 -24.69
N ILE A 69 4.84 -11.33 -24.34
CA ILE A 69 5.15 -10.72 -23.06
C ILE A 69 6.10 -9.55 -23.27
N LYS A 70 5.89 -8.46 -22.52
CA LYS A 70 6.83 -7.35 -22.44
C LYS A 70 8.06 -7.73 -21.60
N ILE A 71 8.85 -8.70 -22.08
CA ILE A 71 10.01 -9.27 -21.36
C ILE A 71 10.97 -8.18 -20.91
N GLN A 72 11.21 -7.16 -21.74
CA GLN A 72 12.13 -6.08 -21.40
C GLN A 72 11.69 -5.36 -20.13
N THR A 73 10.38 -5.17 -19.94
CA THR A 73 9.81 -4.57 -18.73
C THR A 73 9.97 -5.49 -17.52
N CYS A 74 9.79 -6.80 -17.70
CA CYS A 74 10.04 -7.80 -16.67
C CYS A 74 11.53 -7.82 -16.26
N LEU A 75 12.46 -7.85 -17.22
CA LEU A 75 13.89 -7.84 -16.97
C LEU A 75 14.34 -6.55 -16.28
N SER A 76 13.82 -5.39 -16.68
CA SER A 76 14.09 -4.14 -15.98
C SER A 76 13.57 -4.18 -14.54
N ALA A 77 12.37 -4.71 -14.31
CA ALA A 77 11.81 -4.85 -12.96
C ALA A 77 12.66 -5.79 -12.08
N ILE A 78 13.10 -6.94 -12.62
CA ILE A 78 13.99 -7.88 -11.92
C ILE A 78 15.29 -7.17 -11.50
N ARG A 79 15.94 -6.44 -12.42
CA ARG A 79 17.17 -5.68 -12.14
C ARG A 79 16.95 -4.56 -11.14
N SER A 80 15.81 -3.90 -11.16
CA SER A 80 15.47 -2.85 -10.20
C SER A 80 15.24 -3.43 -8.79
N PHE A 81 14.61 -4.60 -8.68
CA PHE A 81 14.29 -5.22 -7.40
C PHE A 81 15.41 -6.08 -6.83
N SER A 82 16.42 -6.45 -7.62
CA SER A 82 17.57 -7.22 -7.14
C SER A 82 18.42 -6.45 -6.13
N THR A 83 18.32 -5.12 -6.06
CA THR A 83 18.98 -4.31 -5.02
C THR A 83 18.48 -4.62 -3.60
N LEU A 84 17.29 -5.21 -3.48
CA LEU A 84 16.62 -5.54 -2.22
C LEU A 84 16.48 -7.05 -2.10
N GLU A 85 17.57 -7.77 -1.87
CA GLU A 85 17.64 -9.24 -1.93
C GLU A 85 16.50 -9.93 -1.16
N SER A 86 16.23 -9.53 0.08
CA SER A 86 15.20 -10.10 0.95
C SER A 86 13.77 -9.96 0.39
N TYR A 87 13.51 -8.91 -0.37
CA TYR A 87 12.17 -8.54 -0.86
C TYR A 87 12.00 -8.66 -2.37
N SER A 88 13.08 -8.91 -3.12
CA SER A 88 13.09 -9.03 -4.58
C SER A 88 11.93 -9.87 -5.13
N SER A 89 11.74 -11.06 -4.56
CA SER A 89 10.65 -11.99 -4.93
C SER A 89 9.25 -11.41 -4.70
N ILE A 90 9.00 -10.72 -3.58
CA ILE A 90 7.68 -10.18 -3.27
C ILE A 90 7.40 -8.90 -4.04
N LEU A 91 8.43 -8.07 -4.27
CA LEU A 91 8.32 -6.86 -5.08
C LEU A 91 8.03 -7.20 -6.55
N TYR A 92 8.73 -8.19 -7.10
CA TYR A 92 8.48 -8.64 -8.46
C TYR A 92 7.08 -9.25 -8.60
N HIS A 93 6.68 -10.09 -7.64
CA HIS A 93 5.32 -10.65 -7.60
C HIS A 93 4.25 -9.57 -7.55
N PHE A 94 4.39 -8.61 -6.63
CA PHE A 94 3.48 -7.47 -6.51
C PHE A 94 3.41 -6.69 -7.81
N TRP A 95 4.56 -6.41 -8.44
CA TRP A 95 4.63 -5.71 -9.72
C TRP A 95 3.88 -6.47 -10.83
N VAL A 96 4.04 -7.79 -10.95
CA VAL A 96 3.29 -8.60 -11.92
C VAL A 96 1.78 -8.53 -11.63
N VAL A 97 1.38 -8.66 -10.37
CA VAL A 97 -0.04 -8.66 -9.96
C VAL A 97 -0.71 -7.30 -10.20
N ILE A 98 -0.07 -6.17 -9.90
CA ILE A 98 -0.66 -4.84 -10.16
C ILE A 98 -0.77 -4.54 -11.66
N ASN A 99 0.09 -5.13 -12.49
CA ASN A 99 0.06 -5.00 -13.95
C ASN A 99 -0.85 -6.03 -14.64
N SER A 100 -1.49 -6.93 -13.89
CA SER A 100 -2.38 -7.97 -14.45
C SER A 100 -3.69 -7.45 -15.05
N GLY A 101 -4.02 -6.17 -14.84
CA GLY A 101 -5.28 -5.57 -15.29
C GLY A 101 -6.49 -5.86 -14.39
N ASN A 102 -6.29 -6.49 -13.23
CA ASN A 102 -7.36 -6.72 -12.25
C ASN A 102 -7.89 -5.38 -11.68
N PRO A 103 -9.21 -5.10 -11.73
CA PRO A 103 -9.76 -3.84 -11.21
C PRO A 103 -9.45 -3.59 -9.73
N SER A 104 -9.37 -4.64 -8.91
CA SER A 104 -9.09 -4.55 -7.48
C SER A 104 -7.66 -4.10 -7.18
N THR A 105 -6.72 -4.24 -8.13
CA THR A 105 -5.34 -3.77 -7.96
C THR A 105 -5.13 -2.33 -8.44
N ARG A 106 -6.20 -1.66 -8.92
CA ARG A 106 -6.12 -0.32 -9.49
C ARG A 106 -5.52 0.72 -8.56
N LEU A 107 -5.86 0.70 -7.27
CA LEU A 107 -5.27 1.59 -6.27
C LEU A 107 -3.75 1.44 -6.22
N PHE A 108 -3.27 0.20 -6.13
CA PHE A 108 -1.84 -0.11 -6.05
C PHE A 108 -1.10 0.24 -7.34
N LEU A 109 -1.73 0.03 -8.50
CA LEU A 109 -1.18 0.46 -9.79
C LEU A 109 -1.02 1.99 -9.82
N LEU A 110 -2.03 2.74 -9.37
CA LEU A 110 -1.96 4.21 -9.31
C LEU A 110 -0.90 4.69 -8.31
N LEU A 111 -0.79 4.07 -7.14
CA LEU A 111 0.28 4.37 -6.17
C LEU A 111 1.67 4.15 -6.77
N ALA A 112 1.86 3.08 -7.53
CA ALA A 112 3.15 2.74 -8.12
C ALA A 112 3.52 3.60 -9.34
N THR A 113 2.54 4.06 -10.12
CA THR A 113 2.77 4.69 -11.44
C THR A 113 2.41 6.18 -11.50
N HIS A 114 1.43 6.62 -10.72
CA HIS A 114 0.85 7.96 -10.78
C HIS A 114 0.48 8.49 -9.37
N PRO A 115 1.44 8.57 -8.44
CA PRO A 115 1.17 8.92 -7.03
C PRO A 115 0.46 10.27 -6.86
N GLN A 116 0.66 11.21 -7.79
CA GLN A 116 0.00 12.52 -7.80
C GLN A 116 -1.53 12.45 -7.89
N HIS A 117 -2.10 11.37 -8.47
CA HIS A 117 -3.55 11.21 -8.59
C HIS A 117 -4.22 10.75 -7.28
N VAL A 118 -3.44 10.21 -6.35
CA VAL A 118 -3.94 9.58 -5.12
C VAL A 118 -3.48 10.31 -3.85
N TYR A 119 -2.83 11.47 -3.99
CA TYR A 119 -2.22 12.24 -2.90
C TYR A 119 -3.20 12.61 -1.76
N LYS A 120 -4.50 12.76 -2.04
CA LYS A 120 -5.54 13.09 -1.04
C LYS A 120 -6.55 11.98 -0.82
N TRP A 121 -6.19 10.75 -1.14
CA TRP A 121 -7.07 9.60 -0.93
C TRP A 121 -6.81 8.96 0.42
N PHE A 122 -7.85 8.40 1.03
CA PHE A 122 -7.71 7.53 2.19
C PHE A 122 -7.08 6.21 1.76
N LEU A 123 -5.95 5.86 2.36
CA LEU A 123 -5.24 4.61 2.06
C LEU A 123 -5.63 3.52 3.07
N PRO A 124 -5.62 2.24 2.66
CA PRO A 124 -5.77 1.13 3.60
C PRO A 124 -4.73 1.22 4.72
N ALA A 125 -5.16 0.90 5.94
CA ALA A 125 -4.33 0.98 7.15
C ALA A 125 -3.76 2.39 7.46
N MET A 126 -4.31 3.46 6.87
CA MET A 126 -4.09 4.82 7.37
C MET A 126 -4.73 4.94 8.76
N PRO A 127 -4.05 5.53 9.75
CA PRO A 127 -4.63 5.74 11.08
C PRO A 127 -5.91 6.56 10.95
N HIS A 128 -6.97 6.10 11.60
CA HIS A 128 -8.18 6.88 11.74
C HIS A 128 -7.95 7.90 12.86
N ASP A 129 -8.27 9.16 12.62
CA ASP A 129 -8.27 10.18 13.67
C ASP A 129 -9.49 9.95 14.57
N ASN A 130 -9.34 9.01 15.52
CA ASN A 130 -10.31 8.73 16.60
C ASN A 130 -10.66 9.97 17.42
N PHE A 131 -9.88 11.05 17.27
CA PHE A 131 -10.17 12.33 17.89
C PHE A 131 -11.52 12.92 17.46
N SER A 132 -11.93 12.75 16.20
CA SER A 132 -13.23 13.23 15.71
C SER A 132 -14.40 12.55 16.43
N ASP A 133 -14.33 11.23 16.58
CA ASP A 133 -15.32 10.46 17.34
C ASP A 133 -15.34 10.85 18.83
N VAL A 134 -14.16 11.09 19.43
CA VAL A 134 -14.03 11.50 20.83
C VAL A 134 -14.56 12.92 21.06
N PHE A 135 -14.28 13.86 20.16
CA PHE A 135 -14.80 15.24 20.27
C PHE A 135 -16.33 15.33 20.07
N GLY A 136 -16.91 14.36 19.36
CA GLY A 136 -18.37 14.23 19.24
C GLY A 136 -19.09 13.82 20.53
N LEU A 137 -18.37 13.32 21.56
CA LEU A 137 -18.96 12.80 22.80
C LEU A 137 -19.29 13.87 23.85
N ASN A 138 -19.40 15.15 23.47
CA ASN A 138 -19.75 16.23 24.40
C ASN A 138 -20.99 15.84 25.23
N CYS A 139 -20.85 15.83 26.55
CA CYS A 139 -21.88 15.42 27.50
C CYS A 139 -21.98 16.42 28.66
N SER A 140 -23.05 16.36 29.46
CA SER A 140 -23.20 17.25 30.61
C SER A 140 -22.07 17.12 31.64
N SER A 141 -21.34 16.00 31.64
CA SER A 141 -20.22 15.71 32.55
C SER A 141 -18.85 16.13 32.03
N PHE A 142 -18.68 16.41 30.73
CA PHE A 142 -17.42 16.91 30.19
C PHE A 142 -17.62 17.56 28.82
N GLN A 143 -16.83 18.58 28.53
CA GLN A 143 -16.88 19.31 27.26
C GLN A 143 -15.49 19.57 26.71
N PHE A 144 -15.35 19.46 25.40
CA PHE A 144 -14.10 19.72 24.70
C PHE A 144 -13.97 21.18 24.27
N TYR A 145 -12.75 21.69 24.40
CA TYR A 145 -12.36 23.03 24.04
C TYR A 145 -11.03 23.00 23.29
N ALA A 146 -10.69 24.09 22.63
CA ALA A 146 -9.44 24.28 21.92
C ALA A 146 -8.76 25.57 22.37
N CYS A 147 -7.44 25.50 22.53
CA CYS A 147 -6.62 26.68 22.79
C CYS A 147 -6.58 27.59 21.55
N PRO A 148 -6.00 28.81 21.63
CA PRO A 148 -5.97 29.74 20.49
C PRO A 148 -5.21 29.21 19.25
N ARG A 149 -4.39 28.15 19.41
CA ARG A 149 -3.68 27.45 18.33
C ARG A 149 -4.36 26.16 17.88
N GLY A 150 -5.55 25.85 18.37
CA GLY A 150 -6.32 24.67 17.98
C GLY A 150 -5.97 23.38 18.72
N HIS A 151 -5.13 23.41 19.77
CA HIS A 151 -4.86 22.20 20.55
C HIS A 151 -6.05 21.86 21.44
N PRO A 152 -6.61 20.64 21.34
CA PRO A 152 -7.78 20.25 22.10
C PRO A 152 -7.44 19.97 23.57
N TYR A 153 -8.38 20.31 24.45
CA TYR A 153 -8.35 19.96 25.87
C TYR A 153 -9.78 19.72 26.37
N VAL A 154 -9.92 18.97 27.47
CA VAL A 154 -11.22 18.61 28.05
C VAL A 154 -11.37 19.25 29.42
N ILE A 155 -12.58 19.73 29.71
CA ILE A 155 -12.99 20.11 31.07
C ILE A 155 -13.99 19.07 31.55
N THR A 156 -13.68 18.40 32.66
CA THR A 156 -14.50 17.34 33.26
C THR A 156 -15.51 17.90 34.27
N ASP A 157 -16.21 17.00 34.96
CA ASP A 157 -17.25 17.23 35.98
C ASP A 157 -18.53 17.89 35.49
N CYS A 158 -18.46 19.16 35.11
CA CYS A 158 -19.60 19.96 34.65
C CYS A 158 -19.40 20.52 33.24
N GLY A 159 -18.26 20.21 32.60
CA GLY A 159 -17.92 20.69 31.26
C GLY A 159 -17.66 22.20 31.15
N ARG A 160 -17.74 22.96 32.25
CA ARG A 160 -17.63 24.43 32.22
C ARG A 160 -16.34 24.93 32.85
N PRO A 161 -15.69 25.94 32.26
CA PRO A 161 -14.41 26.47 32.75
C PRO A 161 -14.56 27.23 34.06
N ASN A 162 -13.83 26.80 35.08
CA ASN A 162 -13.78 27.48 36.38
C ASN A 162 -12.36 27.80 36.84
N GLN A 163 -11.35 27.38 36.09
CA GLN A 163 -9.94 27.64 36.34
C GLN A 163 -9.21 27.88 35.02
N THR A 164 -8.14 28.68 35.09
CA THR A 164 -7.23 28.90 33.96
C THR A 164 -5.95 28.08 34.11
N TYR A 165 -5.50 27.50 33.00
CA TYR A 165 -4.25 26.74 32.91
C TYR A 165 -3.44 27.21 31.70
N VAL A 166 -2.25 26.62 31.51
CA VAL A 166 -1.43 26.79 30.31
C VAL A 166 -1.54 25.54 29.44
N CYS A 167 -1.58 25.73 28.12
CA CYS A 167 -1.65 24.64 27.16
C CYS A 167 -0.50 23.62 27.35
N PRO A 168 -0.82 22.30 27.37
CA PRO A 168 0.05 21.14 27.30
C PRO A 168 1.40 21.29 26.64
N VAL A 169 1.23 21.80 25.43
CA VAL A 169 2.18 21.71 24.34
C VAL A 169 3.28 22.72 24.60
N SER A 170 4.50 22.21 24.73
CA SER A 170 5.70 22.98 25.10
C SER A 170 5.95 24.18 24.19
N SER A 171 5.59 24.09 22.91
CA SER A 171 5.69 25.16 21.92
C SER A 171 4.51 26.14 21.89
N CYS A 172 3.42 25.84 22.61
CA CYS A 172 2.22 26.67 22.67
C CYS A 172 2.16 27.50 23.96
N ARG A 173 2.02 26.85 25.12
CA ARG A 173 1.91 27.46 26.47
C ARG A 173 0.91 28.62 26.61
N LEU A 174 -0.01 28.80 25.66
CA LEU A 174 -1.04 29.83 25.71
C LEU A 174 -2.08 29.53 26.80
N PRO A 175 -2.75 30.56 27.36
CA PRO A 175 -3.75 30.38 28.40
C PRO A 175 -4.98 29.63 27.87
N ILE A 176 -5.43 28.65 28.66
CA ILE A 176 -6.59 27.80 28.40
C ILE A 176 -7.56 27.80 29.59
N GLY A 177 -8.82 27.43 29.35
CA GLY A 177 -9.86 27.42 30.39
C GLY A 177 -10.55 28.77 30.56
N GLY A 178 -10.82 29.17 31.80
CA GLY A 178 -11.54 30.40 32.14
C GLY A 178 -12.13 30.35 33.55
N GLU A 179 -12.73 31.45 34.01
CA GLU A 179 -13.21 31.60 35.39
C GLU A 179 -14.72 31.87 35.45
N GLY A 180 -15.36 31.48 36.54
CA GLY A 180 -16.78 31.78 36.77
C GLY A 180 -17.71 31.16 35.72
N TYR A 181 -17.39 29.96 35.24
CA TYR A 181 -18.11 29.25 34.18
C TYR A 181 -18.07 29.95 32.81
N LYS A 182 -17.13 30.89 32.61
CA LYS A 182 -16.94 31.61 31.36
C LYS A 182 -15.60 31.25 30.74
N LEU A 183 -15.64 30.83 29.48
CA LEU A 183 -14.44 30.51 28.70
C LEU A 183 -13.65 31.78 28.41
N LEU A 184 -12.32 31.68 28.40
CA LEU A 184 -11.46 32.73 27.89
C LEU A 184 -11.85 33.08 26.44
N PRO A 185 -11.94 34.37 26.07
CA PRO A 185 -12.37 34.79 24.73
C PRO A 185 -11.50 34.25 23.58
N THR A 186 -10.26 33.88 23.88
CA THR A 186 -9.28 33.36 22.93
C THR A 186 -9.38 31.85 22.70
N ASN A 187 -10.15 31.15 23.54
CA ASN A 187 -10.37 29.71 23.45
C ASN A 187 -11.70 29.44 22.74
N GLN A 188 -11.84 28.26 22.15
CA GLN A 188 -13.01 27.88 21.36
C GLN A 188 -13.63 26.59 21.91
N ILE A 189 -14.94 26.44 21.79
CA ILE A 189 -15.61 25.17 22.06
C ILE A 189 -15.38 24.27 20.84
N VAL A 190 -14.98 23.02 21.07
CA VAL A 190 -14.92 22.02 20.01
C VAL A 190 -16.29 21.38 19.90
N SER A 191 -17.11 21.88 18.98
CA SER A 191 -18.39 21.29 18.60
C SER A 191 -18.26 20.62 17.23
N ASN A 192 -18.94 19.50 17.05
CA ASN A 192 -19.21 18.92 15.72
C ASN A 192 -19.91 19.91 14.79
#